data_AF-A0A851E155-F1
#
_entry.id   AF-A0A851E155-F1
#
_cell.length_a   1.000
_cell.length_b   1.000
_cell.length_c   1.000
_cell.angle_alpha   90.00
_cell.angle_beta   90.00
_cell.angle_gamma   90.00
#
_symmetry.space_group_name_H-M   'P 1'
#
loop_
_entity.id
_entity.type
_entity.pdbx_description
1 polymer ?
#
loop_
_entity_poly.entity_id
_entity_poly.type
_entity_poly.pdbx_seq_one_letter_code
_entity_poly.pdbx_strand_id
1 'polypeptide(L)'
;GGIFEYADGPNPQVMSAEEHAFRFSANIINRNRTLLPNTTLTYDIQRIHFHDSFEATKKACDQLALGVVAIFGPSQGSCTNAVQSICNALEVPHIQLRWKHHPLDNKDTFYVNLYPDYASLSHAILDLVQYLKWRSATVVYDDSTGLIRLQELIMAPSRYNIRLKIRQLPLDTDDARPLLKEMKRGREFRIIFDCSHLMAAQILKQAMAMGMMTEYYHFIFTTLDLYALDLEPYRYSGVNLTGFRILNVENPYVSSIIEKWSMERLQSAPKAELGLLDGVMMTDAALLYDAVHVVSVCYQRAPQMTVNSLQCHRHKAWRFGARFMNFIKEAQWEGLTGRIVFNKTSGLRTDFDLDIISLKEDGLEKVGAWSPSDGLNITEISKGRGPNVTDSLSNRSLIVTTVLEEPFVMFRKSDTALFGNDRFEGYCIDLLKELAIILGFSYEIRLVEDGKYGAQDEKGQWNGMIKELIDHKADLAVAPLTITHVREKAIDFSKPFMTLGVSILYRKPNGTNPSVFSFLNPLSPDIWMYILLAYLGVSCVLFVIAR
;
A
#
# COMPACT_ATOMS: atom_id res chain seq x y z
N GLY A 1 13.44 -1.28 36.72
CA GLY A 1 13.17 0.15 36.54
C GLY A 1 12.75 0.37 35.11
N GLY A 2 11.82 1.29 34.86
CA GLY A 2 11.49 1.77 33.52
C GLY A 2 11.95 3.21 33.36
N ILE A 3 12.52 3.54 32.21
CA ILE A 3 12.90 4.90 31.83
C ILE A 3 12.08 5.24 30.59
N PHE A 4 11.12 6.16 30.74
CA PHE A 4 10.21 6.54 29.67
C PHE A 4 10.36 8.01 29.30
N GLU A 5 10.29 8.29 28.01
CA GLU A 5 10.36 9.65 27.46
C GLU A 5 8.98 10.30 27.46
N TYR A 6 8.92 11.62 27.64
CA TYR A 6 7.68 12.39 27.53
C TYR A 6 7.85 13.59 26.61
N ALA A 7 6.77 13.95 25.92
CA ALA A 7 6.71 15.13 25.06
C ALA A 7 6.33 16.36 25.89
N ASP A 8 6.98 17.49 25.62
CA ASP A 8 6.57 18.79 26.14
C ASP A 8 5.27 19.23 25.46
N GLY A 9 4.14 18.80 26.03
CA GLY A 9 2.81 19.29 25.71
C GLY A 9 2.26 20.18 26.83
N PRO A 10 1.16 20.92 26.60
CA PRO A 10 0.56 21.83 27.59
C PRO A 10 0.11 21.14 28.89
N ASN A 11 0.08 19.80 28.93
CA ASN A 11 -0.14 18.98 30.12
C ASN A 11 1.05 18.04 30.38
N PRO A 12 2.06 18.45 31.18
CA PRO A 12 3.23 17.62 31.55
C PRO A 12 2.91 16.39 32.44
N GLN A 13 1.62 16.05 32.62
CA GLN A 13 1.15 14.92 33.42
C GLN A 13 0.59 13.75 32.58
N VAL A 14 0.61 13.86 31.25
CA VAL A 14 0.06 12.80 30.40
C VAL A 14 1.00 11.59 30.39
N MET A 15 0.56 10.51 31.06
CA MET A 15 1.23 9.20 31.00
C MET A 15 1.25 8.68 29.56
N SER A 16 2.42 8.23 29.09
CA SER A 16 2.55 7.55 27.80
C SER A 16 1.84 6.19 27.83
N ALA A 17 1.43 5.69 26.65
CA ALA A 17 0.84 4.36 26.52
C ALA A 17 1.79 3.26 27.02
N GLU A 18 3.10 3.44 26.85
CA GLU A 18 4.15 2.57 27.39
C GLU A 18 4.18 2.61 28.92
N GLU A 19 4.21 3.79 29.56
CA GLU A 19 4.17 3.89 31.02
C GLU A 19 2.91 3.23 31.60
N HIS A 20 1.77 3.42 30.92
CA HIS A 20 0.52 2.78 31.30
C HIS A 20 0.59 1.25 31.16
N ALA A 21 1.10 0.74 30.04
CA ALA A 21 1.29 -0.68 29.79
C ALA A 21 2.25 -1.33 30.79
N PHE A 22 3.27 -0.61 31.25
CA PHE A 22 4.18 -1.07 32.28
C PHE A 22 3.46 -1.28 33.63
N ARG A 23 2.64 -0.31 34.06
CA ARG A 23 1.87 -0.42 35.30
C ARG A 23 0.78 -1.49 35.19
N PHE A 24 0.09 -1.53 34.06
CA PHE A 24 -0.94 -2.51 33.76
C PHE A 24 -0.39 -3.95 33.85
N SER A 25 0.72 -4.23 33.16
CA SER A 25 1.38 -5.53 33.19
C SER A 25 1.87 -5.91 34.59
N ALA A 26 2.50 -4.98 35.32
CA ALA A 26 2.94 -5.22 36.69
C ALA A 26 1.77 -5.54 37.65
N ASN A 27 0.65 -4.82 37.51
CA ASN A 27 -0.56 -5.07 38.31
C ASN A 27 -1.19 -6.43 37.98
N ILE A 28 -1.24 -6.81 36.70
CA ILE A 28 -1.75 -8.12 36.28
C ILE A 28 -0.90 -9.25 36.85
N ILE A 29 0.42 -9.13 36.78
CA ILE A 29 1.34 -10.12 37.34
C ILE A 29 1.16 -10.22 38.86
N ASN A 30 1.13 -9.09 39.57
CA ASN A 30 0.93 -9.08 41.03
C ASN A 30 -0.43 -9.64 41.46
N ARG A 31 -1.49 -9.48 40.64
CA ARG A 31 -2.80 -10.08 40.89
C ARG A 31 -2.83 -11.57 40.56
N ASN A 32 -2.00 -12.02 39.61
CA ASN A 32 -1.94 -13.40 39.17
C ASN A 32 -1.14 -14.26 40.15
N ARG A 33 -1.84 -14.95 41.07
CA ARG A 33 -1.22 -15.83 42.07
C ARG A 33 -0.49 -17.06 41.51
N THR A 34 -0.60 -17.33 40.20
CA THR A 34 0.16 -18.43 39.56
C THR A 34 1.62 -18.07 39.28
N LEU A 35 1.89 -16.78 39.07
CA LEU A 35 3.22 -16.26 38.76
C LEU A 35 3.77 -15.57 40.01
N LEU A 36 4.96 -15.96 40.47
CA LEU A 36 5.63 -15.37 41.64
C LEU A 36 4.77 -15.33 42.93
N PRO A 37 4.28 -16.47 43.47
CA PRO A 37 3.37 -16.47 44.62
C PRO A 37 3.96 -15.88 45.91
N ASN A 38 5.29 -15.97 46.07
CA ASN A 38 6.02 -15.52 47.26
C ASN A 38 6.83 -14.25 47.00
N THR A 39 6.66 -13.60 45.84
CA THR A 39 7.47 -12.43 45.46
C THR A 39 6.55 -11.35 44.91
N THR A 40 6.65 -10.15 45.46
CA THR A 40 5.91 -8.98 44.95
C THR A 40 6.77 -8.23 43.94
N LEU A 41 6.24 -8.04 42.74
CA LEU A 41 6.89 -7.23 41.72
C LEU A 41 6.68 -5.75 42.05
N THR A 42 7.78 -5.06 42.37
CA THR A 42 7.81 -3.60 42.51
C THR A 42 8.49 -2.99 41.30
N TYR A 43 8.18 -1.72 41.04
CA TYR A 43 8.75 -0.99 39.92
C TYR A 43 9.12 0.44 40.31
N ASP A 44 10.10 0.98 39.59
CA ASP A 44 10.47 2.40 39.63
C ASP A 44 10.35 2.94 38.21
N ILE A 45 9.77 4.14 38.08
CA ILE A 45 9.52 4.79 36.79
C ILE A 45 10.23 6.15 36.82
N GLN A 46 11.13 6.35 35.86
CA GLN A 46 11.77 7.63 35.63
C GLN A 46 11.26 8.22 34.32
N ARG A 47 10.94 9.52 34.37
CA ARG A 47 10.55 10.31 33.20
C ARG A 47 11.73 11.17 32.78
N ILE A 48 12.02 11.19 31.48
CA ILE A 48 13.11 11.96 30.88
C ILE A 48 12.63 12.73 29.66
N HIS A 49 13.31 13.81 29.31
CA HIS A 49 13.02 14.56 28.10
C HIS A 49 13.51 13.81 26.85
N PHE A 50 12.87 14.08 25.71
CA PHE A 50 13.35 13.58 24.43
C PHE A 50 14.76 14.10 24.13
N HIS A 51 15.59 13.22 23.56
CA HIS A 51 16.96 13.49 23.13
C HIS A 51 17.98 13.82 24.25
N ASP A 52 17.63 13.67 25.53
CA ASP A 52 18.58 13.88 26.64
C ASP A 52 19.19 12.57 27.17
N SER A 53 20.30 12.16 26.54
CA SER A 53 21.06 10.99 26.97
C SER A 53 21.74 11.14 28.35
N PHE A 54 21.99 12.39 28.78
CA PHE A 54 22.62 12.66 30.07
C PHE A 54 21.60 12.49 31.20
N GLU A 55 20.38 12.98 31.02
CA GLU A 55 19.28 12.72 31.93
C GLU A 55 19.01 11.22 32.04
N ALA A 56 18.92 10.50 30.91
CA ALA A 56 18.77 9.05 30.89
C ALA A 56 19.87 8.32 31.69
N THR A 57 21.12 8.76 31.55
CA THR A 57 22.27 8.22 32.29
C THR A 57 22.10 8.41 33.80
N LYS A 58 21.77 9.63 34.23
CA LYS A 58 21.57 9.95 35.65
C LYS A 58 20.44 9.11 36.24
N LYS A 59 19.31 9.01 35.54
CA LYS A 59 18.14 8.22 35.96
C LYS A 59 18.44 6.72 36.02
N ALA A 60 19.21 6.19 35.07
CA ALA A 60 19.66 4.80 35.14
C ALA A 60 20.53 4.56 36.39
N CYS A 61 21.42 5.50 36.72
CA CYS A 61 22.24 5.41 37.92
C CYS A 61 21.44 5.51 39.22
N ASP A 62 20.41 6.34 39.27
CA ASP A 62 19.48 6.42 40.40
C ASP A 62 18.76 5.07 40.62
N GLN A 63 18.30 4.43 39.53
CA GLN A 63 17.67 3.11 39.58
C GLN A 63 18.64 1.99 39.99
N LEU A 64 19.89 2.04 39.54
CA LEU A 64 20.93 1.10 39.92
C LEU A 64 21.34 1.27 41.38
N ALA A 65 21.35 2.51 41.89
CA ALA A 65 21.57 2.81 43.28
C ALA A 65 20.41 2.31 44.17
N LEU A 66 19.17 2.34 43.68
CA LEU A 66 18.03 1.69 44.33
C LEU A 66 18.18 0.15 44.36
N GLY A 67 18.77 -0.42 43.30
CA GLY A 67 18.94 -1.86 43.11
C GLY A 67 17.75 -2.47 42.38
N VAL A 68 17.81 -2.48 41.05
CA VAL A 68 16.80 -3.07 40.16
C VAL A 68 17.32 -4.33 39.49
N VAL A 69 16.43 -5.29 39.20
CA VAL A 69 16.78 -6.58 38.55
C VAL A 69 16.94 -6.47 37.03
N ALA A 70 16.25 -5.51 36.41
CA ALA A 70 16.27 -5.25 34.98
C ALA A 70 15.91 -3.79 34.72
N ILE A 71 16.43 -3.23 33.62
CA ILE A 71 16.14 -1.88 33.14
C ILE A 71 15.42 -1.98 31.80
N PHE A 72 14.24 -1.38 31.73
CA PHE A 72 13.49 -1.20 30.49
C PHE A 72 13.92 0.14 29.89
N GLY A 73 14.51 0.06 28.70
CA GLY A 73 15.16 1.19 28.04
C GLY A 73 14.20 2.22 27.46
N PRO A 74 14.69 3.45 27.23
CA PRO A 74 13.94 4.50 26.53
C PRO A 74 13.73 4.15 25.05
N SER A 75 12.91 4.94 24.36
CA SER A 75 12.52 4.69 22.98
C SER A 75 13.55 5.21 21.96
N GLN A 76 14.26 6.32 22.29
CA GLN A 76 15.23 6.94 21.38
C GLN A 76 16.60 6.24 21.39
N GLY A 77 17.23 6.20 20.21
CA GLY A 77 18.52 5.55 20.01
C GLY A 77 19.66 6.15 20.85
N SER A 78 19.74 7.48 20.99
CA SER A 78 20.79 8.16 21.76
C SER A 78 20.71 7.88 23.26
N CYS A 79 19.50 7.96 23.85
CA CYS A 79 19.26 7.62 25.24
C CYS A 79 19.53 6.12 25.49
N THR A 80 19.07 5.27 24.58
CA THR A 80 19.28 3.82 24.63
C THR A 80 20.76 3.46 24.58
N ASN A 81 21.59 4.17 23.80
CA ASN A 81 23.05 3.96 23.75
C ASN A 81 23.69 4.17 25.13
N ALA A 82 23.32 5.25 25.82
CA ALA A 82 23.87 5.55 27.12
C ALA A 82 23.48 4.51 28.17
N VAL A 83 22.18 4.15 28.21
CA VAL A 83 21.67 3.10 29.12
C VAL A 83 22.32 1.75 28.80
N GLN A 84 22.47 1.40 27.52
CA GLN A 84 23.10 0.16 27.08
C GLN A 84 24.55 0.05 27.58
N SER A 85 25.33 1.12 27.44
CA SER A 85 26.73 1.16 27.87
C SER A 85 26.86 0.90 29.38
N ILE A 86 25.99 1.53 30.18
CA ILE A 86 25.96 1.35 31.65
C ILE A 86 25.54 -0.08 32.02
N CYS A 87 24.50 -0.59 31.36
CA CYS A 87 24.00 -1.96 31.57
C CYS A 87 25.07 -3.01 31.26
N ASN A 88 25.81 -2.84 30.17
CA ASN A 88 26.91 -3.72 29.80
C ASN A 88 28.09 -3.62 30.78
N ALA A 89 28.44 -2.42 31.24
CA ALA A 89 29.54 -2.21 32.19
C ALA A 89 29.26 -2.73 33.61
N LEU A 90 27.99 -2.73 34.04
CA LEU A 90 27.57 -3.15 35.39
C LEU A 90 26.91 -4.53 35.41
N GLU A 91 26.88 -5.22 34.27
CA GLU A 91 26.26 -6.54 34.08
C GLU A 91 24.78 -6.57 34.50
N VAL A 92 24.00 -5.58 34.08
CA VAL A 92 22.55 -5.51 34.34
C VAL A 92 21.80 -5.67 33.02
N PRO A 93 20.77 -6.54 32.93
CA PRO A 93 20.03 -6.71 31.68
C PRO A 93 19.28 -5.44 31.25
N HIS A 94 19.51 -5.05 29.99
CA HIS A 94 18.77 -3.99 29.31
C HIS A 94 17.72 -4.59 28.38
N ILE A 95 16.45 -4.23 28.59
CA ILE A 95 15.32 -4.68 27.77
C ILE A 95 14.90 -3.54 26.85
N GLN A 96 14.95 -3.77 25.54
CA GLN A 96 14.59 -2.80 24.50
C GLN A 96 13.29 -3.22 23.80
N LEU A 97 12.51 -2.22 23.37
CA LEU A 97 11.20 -2.42 22.74
C LEU A 97 11.12 -1.87 21.32
N ARG A 98 11.97 -0.91 20.97
CA ARG A 98 12.07 -0.37 19.62
C ARG A 98 13.28 -0.92 18.91
N TRP A 99 13.15 -1.06 17.60
CA TRP A 99 14.31 -1.39 16.80
C TRP A 99 15.38 -0.32 16.88
N LYS A 100 16.62 -0.80 16.86
CA LYS A 100 17.81 0.03 16.77
C LYS A 100 18.82 -0.68 15.90
N HIS A 101 19.55 0.07 15.09
CA HIS A 101 20.68 -0.47 14.36
C HIS A 101 21.77 -0.89 15.36
N HIS A 102 22.10 -2.19 15.37
CA HIS A 102 23.21 -2.75 16.14
C HIS A 102 24.38 -2.98 15.18
N PRO A 103 25.42 -2.13 15.18
CA PRO A 103 26.59 -2.34 14.34
C PRO A 103 27.25 -3.68 14.69
N LEU A 104 27.77 -4.38 13.69
CA LEU A 104 28.51 -5.64 13.89
C LEU A 104 29.75 -5.47 14.79
N ASP A 105 30.31 -4.25 14.83
CA ASP A 105 31.43 -3.90 15.71
C ASP A 105 31.01 -3.75 17.18
N ASN A 106 29.70 -3.60 17.45
CA ASN A 106 29.22 -3.51 18.82
C ASN A 106 29.20 -4.89 19.48
N LYS A 107 30.08 -5.08 20.46
CA LYS A 107 30.24 -6.33 21.21
C LYS A 107 29.47 -6.32 22.53
N ASP A 108 28.49 -5.45 22.68
CA ASP A 108 27.62 -5.42 23.84
C ASP A 108 26.90 -6.77 24.04
N THR A 109 26.76 -7.23 25.28
CA THR A 109 26.20 -8.56 25.58
C THR A 109 24.95 -8.53 26.46
N PHE A 110 24.81 -7.49 27.29
CA PHE A 110 23.73 -7.32 28.26
C PHE A 110 22.50 -6.58 27.69
N TYR A 111 21.98 -7.06 26.56
CA TYR A 111 20.71 -6.56 26.04
C TYR A 111 19.87 -7.64 25.37
N VAL A 112 18.57 -7.41 25.39
CA VAL A 112 17.62 -8.08 24.48
C VAL A 112 16.71 -7.04 23.86
N ASN A 113 16.29 -7.29 22.63
CA ASN A 113 15.29 -6.48 21.95
C ASN A 113 14.10 -7.36 21.59
N LEU A 114 12.91 -6.98 22.08
CA LEU A 114 11.66 -7.68 21.77
C LEU A 114 11.09 -7.28 20.41
N TYR A 115 11.55 -6.18 19.82
CA TYR A 115 11.12 -5.78 18.50
C TYR A 115 11.59 -6.80 17.46
N PRO A 116 10.71 -7.24 16.54
CA PRO A 116 11.06 -8.17 15.47
C PRO A 116 12.21 -7.63 14.60
N ASP A 117 13.15 -8.50 14.25
CA ASP A 117 14.27 -8.11 13.40
C ASP A 117 13.81 -7.64 12.00
N TYR A 118 14.33 -6.50 11.52
CA TYR A 118 13.92 -5.93 10.24
C TYR A 118 14.42 -6.69 9.01
N ALA A 119 15.48 -7.50 9.11
CA ALA A 119 15.85 -8.36 7.99
C ALA A 119 14.75 -9.40 7.75
N SER A 120 14.21 -9.95 8.84
CA SER A 120 13.07 -10.87 8.80
C SER A 120 11.79 -10.19 8.30
N LEU A 121 11.47 -8.98 8.79
CA LEU A 121 10.33 -8.20 8.28
C LEU A 121 10.47 -7.85 6.79
N SER A 122 11.68 -7.50 6.34
CA SER A 122 11.96 -7.23 4.93
C SER A 122 11.80 -8.47 4.05
N HIS A 123 12.19 -9.64 4.55
CA HIS A 123 11.93 -10.91 3.86
C HIS A 123 10.42 -11.20 3.77
N ALA A 124 9.65 -10.93 4.83
CA ALA A 124 8.19 -11.07 4.79
C ALA A 124 7.55 -10.16 3.73
N ILE A 125 7.99 -8.90 3.65
CA ILE A 125 7.54 -7.96 2.61
C ILE A 125 7.95 -8.46 1.22
N LEU A 126 9.18 -8.98 1.08
CA LEU A 126 9.67 -9.52 -0.19
C LEU A 126 8.84 -10.73 -0.65
N ASP A 127 8.53 -11.67 0.25
CA ASP A 127 7.69 -12.84 -0.05
C ASP A 127 6.29 -12.41 -0.49
N LEU A 128 5.71 -11.39 0.16
CA LEU A 128 4.43 -10.81 -0.23
C LEU A 128 4.50 -10.18 -1.64
N VAL A 129 5.54 -9.40 -1.92
CA VAL A 129 5.76 -8.75 -3.23
C VAL A 129 5.98 -9.79 -4.34
N GLN A 130 6.65 -10.91 -4.03
CA GLN A 130 6.83 -12.04 -4.95
C GLN A 130 5.52 -12.79 -5.20
N TYR A 131 4.73 -13.03 -4.15
CA TYR A 131 3.39 -13.63 -4.28
C TYR A 131 2.47 -12.76 -5.15
N LEU A 132 2.52 -11.45 -4.96
CA LEU A 132 1.78 -10.49 -5.77
C LEU A 132 2.34 -10.32 -7.20
N LYS A 133 3.49 -10.94 -7.50
CA LYS A 133 4.17 -10.92 -8.80
C LYS A 133 4.43 -9.50 -9.33
N TRP A 134 4.77 -8.57 -8.43
CA TRP A 134 5.06 -7.20 -8.82
C TRP A 134 6.35 -7.12 -9.63
N ARG A 135 6.33 -6.39 -10.76
CA ARG A 135 7.52 -6.10 -11.60
C ARG A 135 8.10 -4.71 -11.37
N SER A 136 7.36 -3.84 -10.70
CA SER A 136 7.81 -2.52 -10.29
C SER A 136 7.09 -2.10 -9.02
N ALA A 137 7.81 -1.48 -8.10
CA ALA A 137 7.25 -0.93 -6.86
C ALA A 137 7.91 0.40 -6.50
N THR A 138 7.20 1.22 -5.76
CA THR A 138 7.72 2.45 -5.16
C THR A 138 7.80 2.26 -3.66
N VAL A 139 8.98 2.44 -3.08
CA VAL A 139 9.22 2.43 -1.64
C VAL A 139 9.21 3.87 -1.15
N VAL A 140 8.31 4.17 -0.23
CA VAL A 140 8.17 5.45 0.46
C VAL A 140 8.56 5.25 1.91
N TYR A 141 9.58 5.97 2.36
CA TYR A 141 10.09 5.85 3.73
C TYR A 141 10.15 7.20 4.43
N ASP A 142 10.08 7.17 5.76
CA ASP A 142 10.01 8.34 6.64
C ASP A 142 11.39 8.98 6.85
N ASP A 143 12.29 8.27 7.53
CA ASP A 143 13.58 8.78 7.99
C ASP A 143 14.77 8.02 7.39
N SER A 144 15.98 8.50 7.64
CA SER A 144 17.19 7.84 7.14
C SER A 144 17.36 6.41 7.66
N THR A 145 16.73 6.06 8.79
CA THR A 145 16.77 4.69 9.32
C THR A 145 15.91 3.73 8.48
N GLY A 146 14.85 4.21 7.81
CA GLY A 146 14.03 3.42 6.89
C GLY A 146 14.82 2.70 5.79
N LEU A 147 15.89 3.30 5.27
CA LEU A 147 16.77 2.65 4.28
C LEU A 147 17.50 1.43 4.85
N ILE A 148 17.87 1.48 6.14
CA ILE A 148 18.52 0.37 6.83
C ILE A 148 17.49 -0.72 7.11
N ARG A 149 16.29 -0.34 7.54
CA ARG A 149 15.18 -1.28 7.80
C ARG A 149 14.80 -2.08 6.57
N LEU A 150 14.78 -1.42 5.40
CA LEU A 150 14.37 -2.00 4.12
C LEU A 150 15.56 -2.42 3.25
N GLN A 151 16.77 -2.57 3.82
CA GLN A 151 17.98 -2.87 3.06
C GLN A 151 17.84 -4.16 2.24
N GLU A 152 17.29 -5.23 2.83
CA GLU A 152 17.07 -6.50 2.13
C GLU A 152 16.08 -6.35 0.96
N LEU A 153 15.04 -5.51 1.13
CA LEU A 153 14.09 -5.20 0.07
C LEU A 153 14.75 -4.39 -1.05
N ILE A 154 15.65 -3.46 -0.72
CA ILE A 154 16.42 -2.67 -1.70
C ILE A 154 17.41 -3.55 -2.46
N MET A 155 17.94 -4.61 -1.83
CA MET A 155 18.79 -5.60 -2.47
C MET A 155 18.02 -6.65 -3.29
N ALA A 156 16.70 -6.73 -3.13
CA ALA A 156 15.84 -7.69 -3.83
C ALA A 156 15.97 -7.69 -5.38
N PRO A 157 16.19 -6.56 -6.08
CA PRO A 157 16.39 -6.53 -7.55
C PRO A 157 17.52 -7.45 -8.04
N SER A 158 18.48 -7.79 -7.18
CA SER A 158 19.56 -8.72 -7.51
C SER A 158 19.10 -10.18 -7.62
N ARG A 159 18.03 -10.56 -6.90
CA ARG A 159 17.49 -11.93 -6.85
C ARG A 159 16.16 -12.07 -7.60
N TYR A 160 15.40 -10.99 -7.67
CA TYR A 160 14.07 -10.94 -8.28
C TYR A 160 13.98 -9.73 -9.21
N ASN A 161 13.52 -9.92 -10.45
CA ASN A 161 13.51 -8.86 -11.46
C ASN A 161 12.39 -7.83 -11.21
N ILE A 162 12.60 -6.96 -10.21
CA ILE A 162 11.71 -5.88 -9.80
C ILE A 162 12.40 -4.53 -9.96
N ARG A 163 11.69 -3.55 -10.54
CA ARG A 163 12.15 -2.16 -10.63
C ARG A 163 11.67 -1.38 -9.41
N LEU A 164 12.59 -0.93 -8.57
CA LEU A 164 12.28 -0.14 -7.38
C LEU A 164 12.51 1.36 -7.64
N LYS A 165 11.53 2.17 -7.26
CA LYS A 165 11.69 3.62 -7.10
C LYS A 165 11.72 3.93 -5.61
N ILE A 166 12.66 4.76 -5.18
CA ILE A 166 12.85 5.10 -3.77
C ILE A 166 12.46 6.57 -3.59
N ARG A 167 11.56 6.85 -2.64
CA ARG A 167 11.04 8.18 -2.33
C ARG A 167 11.06 8.39 -0.82
N GLN A 168 11.48 9.58 -0.40
CA GLN A 168 11.47 9.96 1.01
C GLN A 168 10.27 10.88 1.31
N LEU A 169 9.65 10.71 2.47
CA LEU A 169 8.65 11.63 2.99
C LEU A 169 9.31 12.95 3.44
N PRO A 170 8.57 14.07 3.39
CA PRO A 170 9.11 15.36 3.84
C PRO A 170 9.36 15.33 5.35
N LEU A 171 10.60 15.63 5.76
CA LEU A 171 11.03 15.62 7.17
C LEU A 171 10.45 16.78 7.99
N ASP A 172 10.31 17.96 7.34
CA ASP A 172 9.97 19.21 8.03
C ASP A 172 8.46 19.48 8.07
N THR A 173 7.68 18.73 7.30
CA THR A 173 6.24 19.00 7.13
C THR A 173 5.46 17.70 7.01
N ASP A 174 4.29 17.65 7.64
CA ASP A 174 3.34 16.54 7.48
C ASP A 174 2.64 16.53 6.12
N ASP A 175 3.02 17.40 5.17
CA ASP A 175 2.39 17.54 3.87
C ASP A 175 3.09 16.71 2.79
N ALA A 176 2.66 15.46 2.61
CA ALA A 176 3.12 14.57 1.55
C ALA A 176 2.40 14.81 0.20
N ARG A 177 1.45 15.76 0.09
CA ARG A 177 0.69 16.02 -1.16
C ARG A 177 1.59 16.30 -2.37
N PRO A 178 2.72 17.05 -2.28
CA PRO A 178 3.61 17.25 -3.42
C PRO A 178 4.19 15.93 -3.95
N LEU A 179 4.62 15.05 -3.04
CA LEU A 179 5.15 13.73 -3.36
C LEU A 179 4.06 12.83 -3.96
N LEU A 180 2.89 12.78 -3.34
CA LEU A 180 1.72 12.04 -3.85
C LEU A 180 1.32 12.52 -5.26
N LYS A 181 1.37 13.84 -5.51
CA LYS A 181 1.12 14.40 -6.84
C LYS A 181 2.16 13.94 -7.86
N GLU A 182 3.43 13.87 -7.47
CA GLU A 182 4.48 13.34 -8.33
C GLU A 182 4.29 11.84 -8.63
N MET A 183 3.93 11.06 -7.61
CA MET A 183 3.62 9.62 -7.75
C MET A 183 2.41 9.39 -8.68
N LYS A 184 1.36 10.20 -8.52
CA LYS A 184 0.19 10.19 -9.42
C LYS A 184 0.58 10.51 -10.86
N ARG A 185 1.45 11.51 -11.08
CA ARG A 185 1.99 11.84 -12.42
C ARG A 185 2.89 10.72 -12.95
N GLY A 186 3.64 10.06 -12.07
CA GLY A 186 4.50 8.92 -12.36
C GLY A 186 3.75 7.61 -12.58
N ARG A 187 2.42 7.60 -12.44
CA ARG A 187 1.53 6.42 -12.54
C ARG A 187 2.02 5.26 -11.66
N GLU A 188 2.31 5.60 -10.41
CA GLU A 188 2.85 4.66 -9.43
C GLU A 188 1.70 4.04 -8.64
N PHE A 189 1.29 2.82 -9.02
CA PHE A 189 0.13 2.14 -8.42
C PHE A 189 0.47 1.14 -7.30
N ARG A 190 1.74 0.72 -7.21
CA ARG A 190 2.22 -0.32 -6.29
C ARG A 190 3.21 0.32 -5.34
N ILE A 191 2.76 0.63 -4.14
CA ILE A 191 3.49 1.49 -3.21
C ILE A 191 3.61 0.81 -1.85
N ILE A 192 4.82 0.85 -1.30
CA ILE A 192 5.18 0.34 0.02
C ILE A 192 5.48 1.53 0.91
N PHE A 193 4.77 1.65 2.03
CA PHE A 193 4.93 2.72 3.01
C PHE A 193 5.62 2.20 4.27
N ASP A 194 6.77 2.78 4.59
CA ASP A 194 7.52 2.59 5.83
C ASP A 194 7.60 3.90 6.62
N CYS A 195 6.61 4.07 7.49
CA CYS A 195 6.46 5.27 8.30
C CYS A 195 5.76 4.95 9.63
N SER A 196 5.80 5.92 10.56
CA SER A 196 5.04 5.82 11.81
C SER A 196 3.53 5.67 11.55
N HIS A 197 2.78 5.15 12.52
CA HIS A 197 1.33 5.03 12.41
C HIS A 197 0.63 6.40 12.29
N LEU A 198 1.19 7.45 12.92
CA LEU A 198 0.70 8.83 12.79
C LEU A 198 0.86 9.34 11.35
N MET A 199 2.03 9.12 10.76
CA MET A 199 2.29 9.50 9.36
C MET A 199 1.46 8.64 8.40
N ALA A 200 1.24 7.36 8.70
CA ALA A 200 0.37 6.50 7.90
C ALA A 200 -1.08 7.02 7.87
N ALA A 201 -1.63 7.43 9.02
CA ALA A 201 -2.96 8.05 9.08
C ALA A 201 -3.04 9.34 8.23
N GLN A 202 -1.99 10.16 8.30
CA GLN A 202 -1.89 11.39 7.52
C GLN A 202 -1.79 11.09 6.01
N ILE A 203 -1.01 10.09 5.61
CA ILE A 203 -0.88 9.65 4.21
C ILE A 203 -2.23 9.14 3.69
N LEU A 204 -2.96 8.32 4.47
CA LEU A 204 -4.28 7.84 4.07
C LEU A 204 -5.26 8.99 3.83
N LYS A 205 -5.29 9.98 4.75
CA LYS A 205 -6.12 11.19 4.60
C LYS A 205 -5.74 12.01 3.37
N GLN A 206 -4.45 12.21 3.11
CA GLN A 206 -3.99 12.97 1.94
C GLN A 206 -4.19 12.22 0.63
N ALA A 207 -3.96 10.91 0.60
CA ALA A 207 -4.20 10.07 -0.57
C ALA A 207 -5.69 10.07 -0.94
N MET A 208 -6.60 10.02 0.04
CA MET A 208 -8.04 10.18 -0.18
C MET A 208 -8.38 11.55 -0.78
N ALA A 209 -7.86 12.64 -0.19
CA ALA A 209 -8.09 13.99 -0.70
C ALA A 209 -7.53 14.21 -2.12
N MET A 210 -6.48 13.47 -2.50
CA MET A 210 -5.85 13.53 -3.82
C MET A 210 -6.49 12.58 -4.85
N GLY A 211 -7.53 11.84 -4.47
CA GLY A 211 -8.17 10.83 -5.31
C GLY A 211 -7.20 9.71 -5.72
N MET A 212 -6.38 9.25 -4.76
CA MET A 212 -5.47 8.11 -4.89
C MET A 212 -5.97 6.88 -4.13
N MET A 213 -7.25 6.86 -3.76
CA MET A 213 -7.95 5.72 -3.17
C MET A 213 -8.86 5.11 -4.25
N THR A 214 -8.26 4.34 -5.14
CA THR A 214 -8.97 3.61 -6.20
C THR A 214 -8.53 2.15 -6.22
N GLU A 215 -9.29 1.30 -6.88
CA GLU A 215 -9.07 -0.14 -7.06
C GLU A 215 -7.75 -0.51 -7.75
N TYR A 216 -7.19 0.46 -8.47
CA TYR A 216 -5.91 0.34 -9.15
C TYR A 216 -4.72 0.46 -8.20
N TYR A 217 -4.88 1.18 -7.09
CA TYR A 217 -3.83 1.32 -6.10
C TYR A 217 -3.76 0.08 -5.22
N HIS A 218 -2.53 -0.35 -4.98
CA HIS A 218 -2.20 -1.36 -4.00
C HIS A 218 -1.15 -0.80 -3.04
N PHE A 219 -1.56 -0.58 -1.80
CA PHE A 219 -0.73 -0.08 -0.72
C PHE A 219 -0.33 -1.21 0.24
N ILE A 220 0.96 -1.27 0.55
CA ILE A 220 1.52 -2.12 1.60
C ILE A 220 2.01 -1.19 2.71
N PHE A 221 1.41 -1.28 3.90
CA PHE A 221 1.90 -0.59 5.08
C PHE A 221 2.73 -1.54 5.93
N THR A 222 3.98 -1.15 6.22
CA THR A 222 4.92 -1.98 7.00
C THR A 222 4.75 -1.83 8.50
N THR A 223 4.11 -0.75 8.96
CA THR A 223 3.82 -0.55 10.38
C THR A 223 2.91 -1.66 10.92
N LEU A 224 3.26 -2.18 12.09
CA LEU A 224 2.49 -3.22 12.78
C LEU A 224 1.21 -2.68 13.41
N ASP A 225 1.06 -1.36 13.52
CA ASP A 225 -0.08 -0.67 14.15
C ASP A 225 -1.17 -0.27 13.15
N LEU A 226 -1.18 -0.79 11.92
CA LEU A 226 -2.20 -0.43 10.92
C LEU A 226 -3.63 -0.69 11.44
N TYR A 227 -3.81 -1.76 12.23
CA TYR A 227 -5.10 -2.14 12.81
C TYR A 227 -5.63 -1.14 13.85
N ALA A 228 -4.76 -0.26 14.37
CA ALA A 228 -5.16 0.76 15.33
C ALA A 228 -5.69 2.03 14.65
N LEU A 229 -5.58 2.16 13.33
CA LEU A 229 -6.09 3.30 12.58
C LEU A 229 -7.57 3.12 12.25
N ASP A 230 -8.31 4.23 12.19
CA ASP A 230 -9.67 4.24 11.66
C ASP A 230 -9.65 4.09 10.14
N LEU A 231 -9.97 2.89 9.67
CA LEU A 231 -10.00 2.53 8.25
C LEU A 231 -11.41 2.53 7.65
N GLU A 232 -12.45 2.85 8.43
CA GLU A 232 -13.83 2.91 7.93
C GLU A 232 -14.01 3.85 6.73
N PRO A 233 -13.42 5.08 6.70
CA PRO A 233 -13.59 5.99 5.58
C PRO A 233 -12.98 5.48 4.26
N TYR A 234 -12.00 4.58 4.32
CA TYR A 234 -11.25 4.10 3.17
C TYR A 234 -11.79 2.77 2.62
N ARG A 235 -12.66 2.11 3.37
CA ARG A 235 -13.12 0.74 3.11
C ARG A 235 -13.82 0.56 1.77
N TYR A 236 -14.70 1.51 1.43
CA TYR A 236 -15.52 1.46 0.21
C TYR A 236 -14.84 2.11 -1.01
N SER A 237 -13.54 2.42 -0.92
CA SER A 237 -12.79 3.03 -2.03
C SER A 237 -12.28 2.02 -3.06
N GLY A 238 -12.41 0.72 -2.78
CA GLY A 238 -11.93 -0.37 -3.64
C GLY A 238 -10.41 -0.60 -3.60
N VAL A 239 -9.65 0.22 -2.86
CA VAL A 239 -8.19 0.11 -2.78
C VAL A 239 -7.74 -1.22 -2.18
N ASN A 240 -6.71 -1.84 -2.77
CA ASN A 240 -6.07 -3.01 -2.16
C ASN A 240 -5.10 -2.52 -1.09
N LEU A 241 -5.53 -2.57 0.17
CA LEU A 241 -4.70 -2.19 1.30
C LEU A 241 -4.28 -3.46 2.06
N THR A 242 -2.98 -3.62 2.24
CA THR A 242 -2.39 -4.70 3.03
C THR A 242 -1.50 -4.12 4.12
N GLY A 243 -1.44 -4.81 5.24
CA GLY A 243 -0.48 -4.53 6.31
C GLY A 243 -0.18 -5.77 7.13
N PHE A 244 0.56 -5.56 8.20
CA PHE A 244 1.07 -6.64 9.03
C PHE A 244 0.60 -6.46 10.46
N ARG A 245 0.40 -7.58 11.15
CA ARG A 245 0.01 -7.62 12.55
C ARG A 245 0.81 -8.71 13.26
N ILE A 246 1.37 -8.38 14.42
CA ILE A 246 2.09 -9.36 15.25
C ILE A 246 1.25 -9.87 16.44
N LEU A 247 0.18 -9.15 16.81
CA LEU A 247 -0.70 -9.59 17.89
C LEU A 247 -1.53 -10.80 17.45
N ASN A 248 -1.53 -11.84 18.27
CA ASN A 248 -2.35 -13.03 18.06
C ASN A 248 -3.78 -12.81 18.59
N VAL A 249 -4.56 -12.00 17.85
CA VAL A 249 -5.93 -11.63 18.23
C VAL A 249 -6.89 -12.83 18.22
N GLU A 250 -6.55 -13.89 17.51
CA GLU A 250 -7.34 -15.13 17.44
C GLU A 250 -7.32 -15.92 18.76
N ASN A 251 -6.31 -15.71 19.60
CA ASN A 251 -6.22 -16.36 20.90
C ASN A 251 -7.19 -15.68 21.90
N PRO A 252 -8.19 -16.40 22.45
CA PRO A 252 -9.17 -15.82 23.38
C PRO A 252 -8.54 -15.20 24.63
N TYR A 253 -7.40 -15.72 25.08
CA TYR A 253 -6.66 -15.14 26.20
C TYR A 253 -6.18 -13.71 25.86
N VAL A 254 -5.57 -13.54 24.68
CA VAL A 254 -5.06 -12.25 24.19
C VAL A 254 -6.21 -11.26 24.00
N SER A 255 -7.33 -11.69 23.40
CA SER A 255 -8.53 -10.86 23.25
C SER A 255 -9.03 -10.37 24.61
N SER A 256 -9.07 -11.24 25.63
CA SER A 256 -9.50 -10.85 26.99
C SER A 256 -8.57 -9.82 27.67
N ILE A 257 -7.27 -9.85 27.36
CA ILE A 257 -6.30 -8.87 27.88
C ILE A 257 -6.45 -7.53 27.16
N ILE A 258 -6.66 -7.55 25.83
CA ILE A 258 -6.95 -6.36 25.04
C ILE A 258 -8.25 -5.70 25.51
N GLU A 259 -9.29 -6.49 25.79
CA GLU A 259 -10.55 -5.98 26.36
C GLU A 259 -10.32 -5.30 27.72
N LYS A 260 -9.60 -5.94 28.65
CA LYS A 260 -9.26 -5.33 29.94
C LYS A 260 -8.49 -4.03 29.79
N TRP A 261 -7.52 -4.01 28.88
CA TRP A 261 -6.76 -2.81 28.53
C TRP A 261 -7.68 -1.70 28.01
N SER A 262 -8.59 -2.03 27.09
CA SER A 262 -9.55 -1.07 26.53
C SER A 262 -10.45 -0.49 27.62
N MET A 263 -10.93 -1.30 28.56
CA MET A 263 -11.77 -0.84 29.68
C MET A 263 -11.02 0.12 30.61
N GLU A 264 -9.76 -0.19 30.96
CA GLU A 264 -8.94 0.70 31.78
C GLU A 264 -8.62 2.01 31.03
N ARG A 265 -8.41 1.94 29.71
CA ARG A 265 -8.15 3.13 28.89
C ARG A 265 -9.40 4.01 28.74
N LEU A 266 -10.59 3.42 28.57
CA LEU A 266 -11.86 4.14 28.47
C LEU A 266 -12.27 4.83 29.80
N GLN A 267 -11.78 4.32 30.93
CA GLN A 267 -11.94 4.96 32.24
C GLN A 267 -11.01 6.17 32.42
N SER A 268 -9.91 6.25 31.66
CA SER A 268 -9.08 7.44 31.57
C SER A 268 -9.64 8.44 30.54
N ALA A 269 -9.42 9.75 30.76
CA ALA A 269 -10.10 10.80 30.01
C ALA A 269 -9.92 10.70 28.47
N PRO A 270 -11.01 10.90 27.70
CA PRO A 270 -11.09 11.28 26.30
C PRO A 270 -9.83 11.71 25.55
N LYS A 271 -8.93 10.84 25.08
CA LYS A 271 -7.90 11.30 24.13
C LYS A 271 -8.30 10.88 22.72
N ALA A 272 -8.87 11.83 21.99
CA ALA A 272 -8.97 11.73 20.54
C ALA A 272 -7.55 11.89 19.95
N GLU A 273 -6.76 10.83 19.98
CA GLU A 273 -5.53 10.75 19.19
C GLU A 273 -5.92 10.64 17.71
N LEU A 274 -5.32 11.50 16.89
CA LEU A 274 -5.77 11.80 15.53
C LEU A 274 -5.82 10.53 14.66
N GLY A 275 -7.02 10.05 14.32
CA GLY A 275 -7.22 8.92 13.41
C GLY A 275 -6.94 7.53 13.99
N LEU A 276 -6.75 7.41 15.31
CA LEU A 276 -6.66 6.11 15.99
C LEU A 276 -8.03 5.69 16.55
N LEU A 277 -8.30 4.39 16.51
CA LEU A 277 -9.41 3.76 17.20
C LEU A 277 -9.21 3.86 18.71
N ASP A 278 -10.25 4.30 19.43
CA ASP A 278 -10.17 4.43 20.87
C ASP A 278 -10.10 3.06 21.57
N GLY A 279 -9.38 2.98 22.69
CA GLY A 279 -9.24 1.75 23.47
C GLY A 279 -8.30 0.68 22.91
N VAL A 280 -7.77 0.83 21.69
CA VAL A 280 -6.91 -0.21 21.07
C VAL A 280 -5.53 -0.30 21.73
N MET A 281 -5.01 -1.52 21.90
CA MET A 281 -3.64 -1.74 22.38
C MET A 281 -2.64 -1.60 21.22
N MET A 282 -1.72 -0.66 21.34
CA MET A 282 -0.61 -0.47 20.39
C MET A 282 0.42 -1.60 20.51
N THR A 283 1.19 -1.84 19.46
CA THR A 283 2.23 -2.88 19.45
C THR A 283 3.31 -2.62 20.50
N ASP A 284 3.76 -1.37 20.67
CA ASP A 284 4.73 -0.99 21.71
C ASP A 284 4.23 -1.37 23.12
N ALA A 285 2.94 -1.20 23.39
CA ALA A 285 2.30 -1.58 24.66
C ALA A 285 2.23 -3.10 24.85
N ALA A 286 1.91 -3.84 23.78
CA ALA A 286 1.89 -5.31 23.80
C ALA A 286 3.31 -5.89 23.99
N LEU A 287 4.31 -5.34 23.30
CA LEU A 287 5.71 -5.73 23.48
C LEU A 287 6.20 -5.45 24.90
N LEU A 288 5.80 -4.34 25.51
CA LEU A 288 6.15 -4.05 26.90
C LEU A 288 5.48 -5.00 27.88
N TYR A 289 4.19 -5.32 27.67
CA TYR A 289 3.50 -6.33 28.46
C TYR A 289 4.23 -7.67 28.39
N ASP A 290 4.60 -8.10 27.19
CA ASP A 290 5.35 -9.33 26.96
C ASP A 290 6.74 -9.28 27.60
N ALA A 291 7.43 -8.15 27.53
CA ALA A 291 8.75 -7.95 28.13
C ALA A 291 8.72 -8.13 29.66
N VAL A 292 7.71 -7.56 30.34
CA VAL A 292 7.55 -7.72 31.79
C VAL A 292 7.24 -9.18 32.14
N HIS A 293 6.42 -9.87 31.33
CA HIS A 293 6.12 -11.29 31.54
C HIS A 293 7.37 -12.16 31.36
N VAL A 294 8.14 -11.95 30.30
CA VAL A 294 9.40 -12.68 30.06
C VAL A 294 10.36 -12.51 31.24
N VAL A 295 10.57 -11.28 31.71
CA VAL A 295 11.46 -11.01 32.87
C VAL A 295 10.94 -11.70 34.13
N SER A 296 9.64 -11.66 34.39
CA SER A 296 9.03 -12.29 35.58
C SER A 296 9.13 -13.83 35.56
N VAL A 297 8.92 -14.46 34.41
CA VAL A 297 9.08 -15.91 34.22
C VAL A 297 10.53 -16.31 34.38
N CYS A 298 11.47 -15.53 33.84
CA CYS A 298 12.90 -15.76 34.02
C CYS A 298 13.30 -15.65 35.49
N TYR A 299 12.78 -14.65 36.20
CA TYR A 299 13.05 -14.48 37.64
C TYR A 299 12.49 -15.64 38.47
N GLN A 300 11.30 -16.15 38.14
CA GLN A 300 10.72 -17.32 38.81
C GLN A 300 11.55 -18.60 38.61
N ARG A 301 12.16 -18.77 37.43
CA ARG A 301 13.03 -19.92 37.11
C ARG A 301 14.43 -19.78 37.68
N ALA A 302 14.88 -18.56 37.96
CA ALA A 302 16.19 -18.31 38.52
C ALA A 302 16.24 -18.75 40.00
N PRO A 303 17.37 -19.30 40.47
CA PRO A 303 17.58 -19.52 41.89
C PRO A 303 17.63 -18.17 42.63
N GLN A 304 17.46 -18.18 43.95
CA GLN A 304 17.45 -16.96 44.75
C GLN A 304 18.68 -16.08 44.48
N MET A 305 18.43 -14.89 43.95
CA MET A 305 19.42 -13.88 43.58
C MET A 305 19.36 -12.72 44.57
N THR A 306 20.53 -12.19 44.95
CA THR A 306 20.59 -10.98 45.76
C THR A 306 20.66 -9.75 44.87
N VAL A 307 19.68 -8.86 45.00
CA VAL A 307 19.70 -7.55 44.34
C VAL A 307 20.59 -6.62 45.16
N ASN A 308 21.61 -6.05 44.52
CA ASN A 308 22.56 -5.15 45.18
C ASN A 308 22.36 -3.73 44.67
N SER A 309 22.51 -2.75 45.58
CA SER A 309 22.71 -1.36 45.18
C SER A 309 24.07 -1.24 44.48
N LEU A 310 24.05 -0.76 43.24
CA LEU A 310 25.24 -0.52 42.42
C LEU A 310 25.46 0.99 42.29
N GLN A 311 26.71 1.39 42.15
CA GLN A 311 27.10 2.79 42.00
C GLN A 311 27.76 2.96 40.64
N CYS A 312 27.20 3.75 39.73
CA CYS A 312 27.74 3.91 38.37
C CYS A 312 29.21 4.36 38.32
N HIS A 313 29.64 5.18 39.28
CA HIS A 313 31.02 5.64 39.41
C HIS A 313 32.00 4.52 39.79
N ARG A 314 31.49 3.38 40.25
CA ARG A 314 32.27 2.20 40.62
C ARG A 314 32.00 1.10 39.59
N HIS A 315 33.05 0.55 39.02
CA HIS A 315 32.95 -0.57 38.06
C HIS A 315 32.65 -1.92 38.75
N LYS A 316 31.70 -1.95 39.70
CA LYS A 316 31.30 -3.16 40.41
C LYS A 316 30.08 -3.75 39.73
N ALA A 317 30.30 -4.81 38.97
CA ALA A 317 29.25 -5.56 38.30
C ALA A 317 28.35 -6.35 39.28
N TRP A 318 27.12 -6.63 38.85
CA TRP A 318 26.21 -7.50 39.58
C TRP A 318 26.60 -8.97 39.38
N ARG A 319 26.99 -9.64 40.47
CA ARG A 319 27.46 -11.05 40.46
C ARG A 319 26.56 -12.03 39.70
N PHE A 320 25.25 -11.83 39.72
CA PHE A 320 24.29 -12.73 39.08
C PHE A 320 23.81 -12.24 37.71
N GLY A 321 24.30 -11.09 37.27
CA GLY A 321 23.95 -10.43 36.01
C GLY A 321 24.09 -11.33 34.81
N ALA A 322 25.29 -11.83 34.54
CA ALA A 322 25.56 -12.70 33.39
C ALA A 322 24.66 -13.96 33.39
N ARG A 323 24.43 -14.55 34.57
CA ARG A 323 23.55 -15.72 34.70
C ARG A 323 22.09 -15.37 34.41
N PHE A 324 21.60 -14.25 34.94
CA PHE A 324 20.23 -13.79 34.68
C PHE A 324 20.04 -13.43 33.20
N MET A 325 21.04 -12.79 32.59
CA MET A 325 21.04 -12.45 31.17
C MET A 325 20.91 -13.70 30.29
N ASN A 326 21.64 -14.78 30.63
CA ASN A 326 21.52 -16.06 29.92
C ASN A 326 20.12 -16.67 30.08
N PHE A 327 19.52 -16.61 31.28
CA PHE A 327 18.12 -17.05 31.47
C PHE A 327 17.14 -16.26 30.59
N ILE A 328 17.35 -14.94 30.43
CA ILE A 328 16.53 -14.11 29.55
C ILE A 328 16.72 -14.51 28.08
N LYS A 329 17.96 -14.72 27.61
CA LYS A 329 18.23 -15.15 26.23
C LYS A 329 17.75 -16.57 25.93
N GLU A 330 17.65 -17.43 26.93
CA GLU A 330 17.09 -18.78 26.82
C GLU A 330 15.57 -18.84 27.07
N ALA A 331 14.94 -17.70 27.34
CA ALA A 331 13.52 -17.63 27.58
C ALA A 331 12.74 -18.05 26.34
N GLN A 332 11.75 -18.90 26.57
CA GLN A 332 10.72 -19.25 25.59
C GLN A 332 9.38 -18.99 26.27
N TRP A 333 8.63 -18.06 25.70
CA TRP A 333 7.35 -17.61 26.23
C TRP A 333 6.37 -17.35 25.10
N GLU A 334 5.10 -17.64 25.35
CA GLU A 334 3.99 -17.31 24.45
C GLU A 334 3.30 -16.06 25.00
N GLY A 335 3.55 -14.91 24.36
CA GLY A 335 3.03 -13.61 24.74
C GLY A 335 1.78 -13.20 23.96
N LEU A 336 1.40 -11.92 24.08
CA LEU A 336 0.37 -11.29 23.26
C LEU A 336 0.79 -11.25 21.79
N THR A 337 2.09 -11.10 21.54
CA THR A 337 2.70 -11.09 20.20
C THR A 337 3.10 -12.48 19.71
N GLY A 338 2.51 -13.54 20.28
CA GLY A 338 2.80 -14.93 19.96
C GLY A 338 4.11 -15.44 20.57
N ARG A 339 4.79 -16.33 19.87
CA ARG A 339 6.04 -16.95 20.34
C ARG A 339 7.17 -15.93 20.42
N ILE A 340 7.81 -15.86 21.58
CA ILE A 340 8.98 -15.02 21.85
C ILE A 340 10.20 -15.91 22.08
N VAL A 341 11.14 -15.88 21.14
CA VAL A 341 12.43 -16.55 21.22
C VAL A 341 13.53 -15.57 20.81
N PHE A 342 14.59 -15.51 21.61
CA PHE A 342 15.76 -14.71 21.30
C PHE A 342 16.85 -15.58 20.69
N ASN A 343 17.58 -15.02 19.73
CA ASN A 343 18.81 -15.63 19.29
C ASN A 343 19.84 -15.56 20.43
N LYS A 344 20.40 -16.71 20.81
CA LYS A 344 21.32 -16.84 21.93
C LYS A 344 22.58 -15.97 21.79
N THR A 345 23.04 -15.72 20.57
CA THR A 345 24.24 -14.91 20.33
C THR A 345 23.92 -13.42 20.36
N SER A 346 22.93 -12.97 19.58
CA SER A 346 22.63 -11.55 19.40
C SER A 346 21.66 -10.96 20.42
N GLY A 347 20.87 -11.78 21.12
CA GLY A 347 19.80 -11.30 22.01
C GLY A 347 18.62 -10.66 21.27
N LEU A 348 18.54 -10.81 19.94
CA LEU A 348 17.48 -10.25 19.11
C LEU A 348 16.38 -11.28 18.84
N ARG A 349 15.13 -10.81 18.70
CA ARG A 349 13.99 -11.63 18.31
C ARG A 349 13.96 -11.81 16.78
N THR A 350 14.54 -12.90 16.30
CA THR A 350 14.61 -13.24 14.87
C THR A 350 13.55 -14.26 14.43
N ASP A 351 12.93 -14.97 15.39
CA ASP A 351 11.90 -15.97 15.15
C ASP A 351 10.57 -15.48 15.74
N PHE A 352 9.57 -15.27 14.87
CA PHE A 352 8.26 -14.75 15.21
C PHE A 352 7.27 -15.04 14.08
N ASP A 353 6.00 -15.17 14.43
CA ASP A 353 4.91 -15.28 13.46
C ASP A 353 4.35 -13.89 13.13
N LEU A 354 4.02 -13.66 11.87
CA LEU A 354 3.47 -12.40 11.37
C LEU A 354 2.16 -12.65 10.63
N ASP A 355 1.06 -12.10 11.13
CA ASP A 355 -0.22 -12.11 10.42
C ASP A 355 -0.20 -11.06 9.31
N ILE A 356 -0.74 -11.43 8.15
CA ILE A 356 -0.98 -10.51 7.05
C ILE A 356 -2.45 -10.17 7.04
N ILE A 357 -2.72 -8.88 7.12
CA ILE A 357 -4.07 -8.31 7.19
C ILE A 357 -4.35 -7.49 5.93
N SER A 358 -5.57 -7.57 5.42
CA SER A 358 -6.00 -6.81 4.26
C SER A 358 -7.35 -6.16 4.52
N LEU A 359 -7.53 -4.94 4.01
CA LEU A 359 -8.79 -4.23 4.09
C LEU A 359 -9.76 -4.76 3.03
N LYS A 360 -10.92 -5.24 3.48
CA LYS A 360 -12.07 -5.66 2.66
C LYS A 360 -13.26 -4.75 2.98
N GLU A 361 -14.35 -4.87 2.22
CA GLU A 361 -15.60 -4.14 2.46
C GLU A 361 -16.26 -4.46 3.82
N ASP A 362 -15.99 -5.66 4.37
CA ASP A 362 -16.47 -6.07 5.70
C ASP A 362 -15.58 -5.53 6.84
N GLY A 363 -14.32 -5.19 6.53
CA GLY A 363 -13.35 -4.66 7.49
C GLY A 363 -11.94 -5.18 7.25
N LEU A 364 -11.09 -5.04 8.26
CA LEU A 364 -9.72 -5.55 8.23
C LEU A 364 -9.71 -7.03 8.61
N GLU A 365 -9.31 -7.88 7.68
CA GLU A 365 -9.33 -9.33 7.85
C GLU A 365 -7.93 -9.93 7.70
N LYS A 366 -7.66 -11.02 8.41
CA LYS A 366 -6.43 -11.80 8.22
C LYS A 366 -6.55 -12.62 6.94
N VAL A 367 -5.62 -12.43 6.02
CA VAL A 367 -5.57 -13.12 4.73
C VAL A 367 -4.43 -14.15 4.64
N GLY A 368 -3.49 -14.11 5.58
CA GLY A 368 -2.35 -15.04 5.62
C GLY A 368 -1.53 -14.93 6.89
N ALA A 369 -0.56 -15.81 6.99
CA ALA A 369 0.46 -15.82 8.03
C ALA A 369 1.84 -15.99 7.38
N TRP A 370 2.86 -15.49 8.05
CA TRP A 370 4.25 -15.62 7.63
C TRP A 370 5.11 -16.02 8.81
N SER A 371 6.04 -16.95 8.59
CA SER A 371 7.08 -17.31 9.55
C SER A 371 8.45 -17.33 8.85
N PRO A 372 9.57 -17.07 9.55
CA PRO A 372 10.90 -17.13 8.95
C PRO A 372 11.27 -18.52 8.40
N SER A 373 10.69 -19.60 8.95
CA SER A 373 10.97 -20.97 8.53
C SER A 373 10.09 -21.44 7.38
N ASP A 374 8.78 -21.13 7.42
CA ASP A 374 7.81 -21.66 6.47
C ASP A 374 7.50 -20.67 5.34
N GLY A 375 7.90 -19.41 5.50
CA GLY A 375 7.62 -18.33 4.58
C GLY A 375 6.14 -17.93 4.60
N LEU A 376 5.68 -17.40 3.47
CA LEU A 376 4.33 -16.89 3.29
C LEU A 376 3.32 -18.02 3.07
N ASN A 377 2.35 -18.13 3.98
CA ASN A 377 1.19 -19.01 3.86
C ASN A 377 -0.12 -18.20 3.81
N ILE A 378 -0.70 -18.10 2.63
CA ILE A 378 -1.95 -17.34 2.43
C ILE A 378 -3.13 -18.27 2.64
N THR A 379 -3.96 -17.91 3.61
CA THR A 379 -5.16 -18.67 4.00
C THR A 379 -6.39 -18.27 3.20
N GLU A 380 -6.35 -17.13 2.51
CA GLU A 380 -7.18 -16.96 1.32
C GLU A 380 -6.77 -18.06 0.32
N ILE A 381 -7.51 -19.17 0.35
CA ILE A 381 -7.88 -19.83 -0.90
C ILE A 381 -8.47 -18.69 -1.69
N SER A 382 -7.67 -18.11 -2.59
CA SER A 382 -8.18 -17.19 -3.58
C SER A 382 -9.49 -17.83 -4.04
N LYS A 383 -10.63 -17.15 -3.86
CA LYS A 383 -11.68 -17.29 -4.87
C LYS A 383 -10.94 -17.07 -6.18
N GLY A 384 -10.63 -18.19 -6.83
CA GLY A 384 -9.46 -18.29 -7.66
C GLY A 384 -9.52 -17.23 -8.72
N ARG A 385 -8.54 -16.33 -8.71
CA ARG A 385 -7.86 -15.95 -9.95
C ARG A 385 -7.17 -17.21 -10.52
N GLY A 386 -7.97 -18.21 -10.85
CA GLY A 386 -7.61 -19.30 -11.74
C GLY A 386 -7.76 -18.81 -13.19
N PRO A 387 -7.27 -19.56 -14.18
CA PRO A 387 -7.17 -19.14 -15.58
C PRO A 387 -8.54 -19.05 -16.30
N ASN A 388 -9.65 -19.24 -15.59
CA ASN A 388 -10.99 -19.14 -16.14
C ASN A 388 -11.52 -17.72 -15.92
N VAL A 389 -11.13 -16.86 -16.86
CA VAL A 389 -11.52 -15.43 -16.98
C VAL A 389 -13.05 -15.22 -17.02
N THR A 390 -13.84 -16.29 -17.16
CA THR A 390 -15.30 -16.24 -17.29
C THR A 390 -16.04 -16.00 -15.97
N ASP A 391 -15.55 -16.47 -14.81
CA ASP A 391 -16.25 -16.23 -13.53
C ASP A 391 -15.87 -14.88 -12.87
N SER A 392 -14.78 -14.25 -13.34
CA SER A 392 -14.15 -13.06 -12.75
C SER A 392 -14.92 -11.75 -12.94
N LEU A 393 -15.84 -11.71 -13.90
CA LEU A 393 -16.57 -10.49 -14.27
C LEU A 393 -17.97 -10.43 -13.68
N SER A 394 -18.45 -11.55 -13.10
CA SER A 394 -19.75 -11.63 -12.45
C SER A 394 -19.84 -10.62 -11.29
N ASN A 395 -20.88 -9.77 -11.31
CA ASN A 395 -21.15 -8.70 -10.34
C ASN A 395 -20.16 -7.50 -10.29
N ARG A 396 -19.32 -7.28 -11.32
CA ARG A 396 -18.55 -6.03 -11.44
C ARG A 396 -19.25 -5.05 -12.37
N SER A 397 -19.22 -3.76 -12.02
CA SER A 397 -19.69 -2.68 -12.90
C SER A 397 -18.50 -2.05 -13.62
N LEU A 398 -18.36 -2.30 -14.92
CA LEU A 398 -17.28 -1.74 -15.74
C LEU A 398 -17.63 -0.34 -16.24
N ILE A 399 -16.73 0.63 -16.08
CA ILE A 399 -16.83 1.95 -16.69
C ILE A 399 -16.40 1.85 -18.14
N VAL A 400 -17.34 2.02 -19.06
CA VAL A 400 -17.11 1.95 -20.50
C VAL A 400 -17.03 3.35 -21.08
N THR A 401 -15.85 3.74 -21.56
CA THR A 401 -15.68 4.98 -22.31
C THR A 401 -16.01 4.77 -23.79
N THR A 402 -16.69 5.74 -24.38
CA THR A 402 -17.08 5.72 -25.79
C THR A 402 -17.14 7.13 -26.39
N VAL A 403 -17.33 7.21 -27.71
CA VAL A 403 -17.47 8.45 -28.46
C VAL A 403 -18.71 8.36 -29.36
N LEU A 404 -19.40 9.49 -29.55
CA LEU A 404 -20.55 9.57 -30.45
C LEU A 404 -20.07 9.45 -31.91
N GLU A 405 -20.48 8.38 -32.58
CA GLU A 405 -20.11 8.08 -33.96
C GLU A 405 -21.22 7.22 -34.59
N GLU A 406 -21.87 7.71 -35.65
CA GLU A 406 -22.89 6.93 -36.36
C GLU A 406 -22.23 5.86 -37.25
N PRO A 407 -22.75 4.61 -37.33
CA PRO A 407 -23.90 4.03 -36.64
C PRO A 407 -23.52 3.24 -35.35
N PHE A 408 -22.37 3.53 -34.76
CA PHE A 408 -21.81 2.77 -33.64
C PHE A 408 -22.41 3.17 -32.29
N VAL A 409 -22.43 4.46 -31.99
CA VAL A 409 -23.01 5.04 -30.76
C VAL A 409 -23.69 6.35 -31.12
N MET A 410 -25.00 6.38 -30.91
CA MET A 410 -25.90 7.47 -31.24
C MET A 410 -26.80 7.76 -30.04
N PHE A 411 -27.36 8.97 -29.96
CA PHE A 411 -28.39 9.23 -28.97
C PHE A 411 -29.67 8.50 -29.36
N ARG A 412 -30.24 7.77 -28.39
CA ARG A 412 -31.50 7.08 -28.58
C ARG A 412 -32.65 8.08 -28.70
N LYS A 413 -33.38 8.02 -29.82
CA LYS A 413 -34.56 8.86 -30.02
C LYS A 413 -35.71 8.35 -29.14
N SER A 414 -36.09 9.14 -28.14
CA SER A 414 -37.18 8.84 -27.21
C SER A 414 -37.90 10.13 -26.84
N ASP A 415 -39.22 10.05 -26.69
CA ASP A 415 -40.04 11.17 -26.22
C ASP A 415 -39.86 11.43 -24.71
N THR A 416 -39.22 10.51 -24.00
CA THR A 416 -38.92 10.61 -22.56
C THR A 416 -37.44 10.86 -22.31
N ALA A 417 -37.12 11.62 -21.25
CA ALA A 417 -35.75 11.84 -20.82
C ALA A 417 -35.13 10.53 -20.30
N LEU A 418 -34.19 9.97 -21.05
CA LEU A 418 -33.46 8.76 -20.70
C LEU A 418 -32.24 9.10 -19.83
N PHE A 419 -31.90 8.25 -18.88
CA PHE A 419 -30.77 8.41 -17.97
C PHE A 419 -29.86 7.18 -18.01
N GLY A 420 -28.58 7.36 -17.66
CA GLY A 420 -27.61 6.27 -17.60
C GLY A 420 -27.29 5.64 -18.96
N ASN A 421 -27.32 4.32 -19.04
CA ASN A 421 -26.93 3.55 -20.22
C ASN A 421 -27.95 3.64 -21.37
N ASP A 422 -29.24 3.78 -21.05
CA ASP A 422 -30.33 3.73 -22.03
C ASP A 422 -30.36 4.96 -22.96
N ARG A 423 -29.55 5.98 -22.68
CA ARG A 423 -29.40 7.19 -23.49
C ARG A 423 -28.84 6.94 -24.88
N PHE A 424 -28.13 5.83 -25.06
CA PHE A 424 -27.41 5.54 -26.29
C PHE A 424 -28.01 4.33 -27.01
N GLU A 425 -27.93 4.35 -28.34
CA GLU A 425 -28.26 3.24 -29.23
C GLU A 425 -27.18 3.09 -30.32
N GLY A 426 -27.09 1.93 -30.95
CA GLY A 426 -26.16 1.69 -32.05
C GLY A 426 -25.40 0.37 -31.92
N TYR A 427 -24.61 0.05 -32.95
CA TYR A 427 -23.94 -1.24 -33.07
C TYR A 427 -23.05 -1.59 -31.87
N CYS A 428 -22.28 -0.63 -31.35
CA CYS A 428 -21.39 -0.85 -30.21
C CYS A 428 -22.17 -1.03 -28.90
N ILE A 429 -23.34 -0.41 -28.78
CA ILE A 429 -24.21 -0.52 -27.59
C ILE A 429 -24.83 -1.91 -27.52
N ASP A 430 -25.35 -2.39 -28.64
CA ASP A 430 -25.91 -3.75 -28.74
C ASP A 430 -24.83 -4.81 -28.50
N LEU A 431 -23.64 -4.62 -29.09
CA LEU A 431 -22.48 -5.49 -28.85
C LEU A 431 -22.09 -5.54 -27.36
N LEU A 432 -21.98 -4.39 -26.70
CA LEU A 432 -21.65 -4.31 -25.28
C LEU A 432 -22.70 -5.00 -24.42
N LYS A 433 -23.98 -4.84 -24.76
CA LYS A 433 -25.09 -5.49 -24.06
C LYS A 433 -25.02 -7.01 -24.17
N GLU A 434 -24.76 -7.55 -25.36
CA GLU A 434 -24.58 -9.00 -25.55
C GLU A 434 -23.35 -9.54 -24.81
N LEU A 435 -22.23 -8.80 -24.84
CA LEU A 435 -21.03 -9.16 -24.08
C LEU A 435 -21.30 -9.20 -22.57
N ALA A 436 -22.03 -8.21 -22.05
CA ALA A 436 -22.42 -8.13 -20.65
C ALA A 436 -23.32 -9.31 -20.22
N ILE A 437 -24.25 -9.73 -21.08
CA ILE A 437 -25.12 -10.89 -20.82
C ILE A 437 -24.31 -12.19 -20.81
N ILE A 438 -23.42 -12.39 -21.78
CA ILE A 438 -22.64 -13.62 -21.91
C ILE A 438 -21.61 -13.76 -20.79
N LEU A 439 -20.95 -12.66 -20.42
CA LEU A 439 -19.86 -12.65 -19.42
C LEU A 439 -20.34 -12.28 -18.01
N GLY A 440 -21.59 -11.85 -17.85
CA GLY A 440 -22.21 -11.60 -16.55
C GLY A 440 -21.77 -10.32 -15.82
N PHE A 441 -21.23 -9.32 -16.51
CA PHE A 441 -20.86 -8.03 -15.91
C PHE A 441 -21.93 -6.95 -16.08
N SER A 442 -21.99 -6.02 -15.13
CA SER A 442 -22.71 -4.76 -15.26
C SER A 442 -21.79 -3.71 -15.89
N TYR A 443 -22.34 -2.65 -16.49
CA TYR A 443 -21.52 -1.60 -17.08
C TYR A 443 -22.17 -0.22 -16.94
N GLU A 444 -21.35 0.83 -17.01
CA GLU A 444 -21.79 2.23 -17.06
C GLU A 444 -21.15 2.90 -18.28
N ILE A 445 -21.97 3.41 -19.20
CA ILE A 445 -21.49 4.11 -20.41
C ILE A 445 -21.20 5.58 -20.08
N ARG A 446 -19.96 6.00 -20.35
CA ARG A 446 -19.53 7.40 -20.28
C ARG A 446 -19.00 7.86 -21.63
N LEU A 447 -19.32 9.11 -21.99
CA LEU A 447 -18.71 9.76 -23.13
C LEU A 447 -17.35 10.30 -22.73
N VAL A 448 -16.36 10.09 -23.59
CA VAL A 448 -15.02 10.66 -23.45
C VAL A 448 -15.11 12.19 -23.33
N GLU A 449 -14.40 12.78 -22.36
CA GLU A 449 -14.52 14.21 -22.02
C GLU A 449 -14.14 15.13 -23.18
N ASP A 450 -13.12 14.76 -23.96
CA ASP A 450 -12.54 15.58 -25.03
C ASP A 450 -13.06 15.24 -26.45
N GLY A 451 -13.95 14.24 -26.56
CA GLY A 451 -14.48 13.77 -27.84
C GLY A 451 -13.47 13.04 -28.75
N LYS A 452 -12.28 12.66 -28.26
CA LYS A 452 -11.21 12.11 -29.10
C LYS A 452 -10.95 10.63 -28.82
N TYR A 453 -10.53 9.91 -29.86
CA TYR A 453 -10.08 8.52 -29.72
C TYR A 453 -8.79 8.40 -28.90
N GLY A 454 -7.86 9.32 -29.11
CA GLY A 454 -6.57 9.35 -28.45
C GLY A 454 -5.40 9.39 -29.43
N ALA A 455 -4.53 10.37 -29.22
CA ALA A 455 -3.30 10.62 -29.94
C ALA A 455 -2.21 11.10 -28.96
N GLN A 456 -0.95 10.89 -29.32
CA GLN A 456 0.18 11.42 -28.55
C GLN A 456 0.47 12.86 -28.97
N ASP A 457 0.73 13.72 -28.00
CA ASP A 457 1.34 15.04 -28.24
C ASP A 457 2.85 14.92 -28.52
N GLU A 458 3.50 16.04 -28.86
CA GLU A 458 4.95 16.09 -29.09
C GLU A 458 5.79 15.69 -27.86
N LYS A 459 5.18 15.67 -26.67
CA LYS A 459 5.79 15.26 -25.40
C LYS A 459 5.51 13.78 -25.06
N GLY A 460 4.83 13.05 -25.93
CA GLY A 460 4.47 11.63 -25.75
C GLY A 460 3.29 11.38 -24.80
N GLN A 461 2.57 12.41 -24.37
CA GLN A 461 1.36 12.29 -23.55
C GLN A 461 0.15 11.95 -24.41
N TRP A 462 -0.62 10.95 -23.98
CA TRP A 462 -1.87 10.56 -24.62
C TRP A 462 -3.03 11.47 -24.19
N ASN A 463 -4.03 11.62 -25.07
CA ASN A 463 -5.35 12.19 -24.78
C ASN A 463 -6.48 11.18 -25.14
N GLY A 464 -7.74 11.62 -25.07
CA GLY A 464 -8.91 10.83 -25.47
C GLY A 464 -9.15 9.56 -24.67
N MET A 465 -9.93 8.65 -25.26
CA MET A 465 -10.25 7.34 -24.68
C MET A 465 -9.01 6.53 -24.31
N ILE A 466 -7.94 6.63 -25.09
CA ILE A 466 -6.67 5.95 -24.78
C ILE A 466 -6.07 6.48 -23.47
N LYS A 467 -6.09 7.79 -23.25
CA LYS A 467 -5.62 8.37 -21.99
C LYS A 467 -6.48 7.94 -20.81
N GLU A 468 -7.80 7.89 -21.00
CA GLU A 468 -8.73 7.39 -19.97
C GLU A 468 -8.46 5.94 -19.59
N LEU A 469 -8.14 5.08 -20.56
CA LEU A 469 -7.73 3.69 -20.28
C LEU A 469 -6.37 3.60 -19.58
N ILE A 470 -5.37 4.38 -20.02
CA ILE A 470 -4.03 4.33 -19.40
C ILE A 470 -4.04 4.93 -17.98
N ASP A 471 -4.85 5.97 -17.76
CA ASP A 471 -5.03 6.57 -16.44
C ASP A 471 -6.08 5.83 -15.61
N HIS A 472 -6.65 4.73 -16.14
CA HIS A 472 -7.60 3.90 -15.45
C HIS A 472 -8.86 4.67 -14.96
N LYS A 473 -9.25 5.69 -15.72
CA LYS A 473 -10.54 6.39 -15.56
C LYS A 473 -11.70 5.60 -16.16
N ALA A 474 -11.40 4.76 -17.15
CA ALA A 474 -12.32 3.82 -17.78
C ALA A 474 -11.67 2.44 -17.81
N ASP A 475 -12.48 1.40 -17.63
CA ASP A 475 -12.03 0.00 -17.58
C ASP A 475 -11.97 -0.60 -18.99
N LEU A 476 -12.85 -0.13 -19.86
CA LEU A 476 -12.99 -0.61 -21.23
C LEU A 476 -13.34 0.56 -22.16
N ALA A 477 -12.83 0.54 -23.39
CA ALA A 477 -13.29 1.42 -24.45
C ALA A 477 -14.02 0.62 -25.52
N VAL A 478 -15.32 0.90 -25.73
CA VAL A 478 -16.12 0.29 -26.79
C VAL A 478 -16.47 1.35 -27.81
N ALA A 479 -15.68 1.41 -28.88
CA ALA A 479 -15.77 2.40 -29.94
C ALA A 479 -15.19 1.82 -31.24
N PRO A 480 -15.44 2.44 -32.41
CA PRO A 480 -14.77 2.09 -33.67
C PRO A 480 -13.29 2.53 -33.65
N LEU A 481 -12.50 1.95 -32.75
CA LEU A 481 -11.11 2.29 -32.50
C LEU A 481 -10.17 1.47 -33.38
N THR A 482 -9.48 2.13 -34.31
CA THR A 482 -8.47 1.47 -35.16
C THR A 482 -7.26 1.03 -34.33
N ILE A 483 -6.92 -0.26 -34.43
CA ILE A 483 -5.70 -0.84 -33.85
C ILE A 483 -4.49 -0.34 -34.65
N THR A 484 -3.55 0.33 -33.96
CA THR A 484 -2.28 0.76 -34.54
C THR A 484 -1.15 0.41 -33.60
N HIS A 485 0.05 0.17 -34.13
CA HIS A 485 1.22 -0.22 -33.33
C HIS A 485 1.58 0.79 -32.23
N VAL A 486 1.34 2.10 -32.45
CA VAL A 486 1.59 3.13 -31.42
C VAL A 486 0.61 2.97 -30.25
N ARG A 487 -0.65 2.64 -30.52
CA ARG A 487 -1.69 2.43 -29.50
C ARG A 487 -1.49 1.10 -28.76
N GLU A 488 -1.12 0.05 -29.47
CA GLU A 488 -0.84 -1.28 -28.91
C GLU A 488 0.34 -1.27 -27.92
N LYS A 489 1.29 -0.34 -28.09
CA LYS A 489 2.35 -0.10 -27.09
C LYS A 489 1.85 0.54 -25.79
N ALA A 490 0.67 1.14 -25.80
CA ALA A 490 0.13 1.91 -24.69
C ALA A 490 -1.01 1.19 -23.96
N ILE A 491 -1.84 0.45 -24.71
CA ILE A 491 -2.98 -0.34 -24.21
C ILE A 491 -3.04 -1.68 -24.95
N ASP A 492 -3.62 -2.68 -24.29
CA ASP A 492 -3.88 -3.98 -24.91
C ASP A 492 -5.16 -3.93 -25.76
N PHE A 493 -5.17 -4.69 -26.86
CA PHE A 493 -6.32 -4.84 -27.74
C PHE A 493 -6.81 -6.29 -27.77
N SER A 494 -8.12 -6.45 -27.97
CA SER A 494 -8.69 -7.73 -28.34
C SER A 494 -8.40 -8.06 -29.81
N LYS A 495 -8.81 -9.25 -30.26
CA LYS A 495 -8.81 -9.56 -31.69
C LYS A 495 -9.78 -8.62 -32.41
N PRO A 496 -9.44 -8.09 -33.59
CA PRO A 496 -10.32 -7.22 -34.34
C PRO A 496 -11.62 -7.94 -34.67
N PHE A 497 -12.76 -7.33 -34.31
CA PHE A 497 -14.09 -7.88 -34.60
C PHE A 497 -14.67 -7.39 -35.94
N MET A 498 -14.12 -6.31 -36.50
CA MET A 498 -14.51 -5.75 -37.79
C MET A 498 -13.25 -5.31 -38.56
N THR A 499 -13.02 -5.88 -39.74
CA THR A 499 -11.90 -5.52 -40.61
C THR A 499 -12.33 -4.47 -41.61
N LEU A 500 -11.71 -3.28 -41.54
CA LEU A 500 -12.00 -2.13 -42.39
C LEU A 500 -10.71 -1.69 -43.10
N GLY A 501 -10.85 -1.01 -44.25
CA GLY A 501 -9.75 -0.38 -44.97
C GLY A 501 -10.05 1.08 -45.29
N VAL A 502 -9.04 1.82 -45.72
CA VAL A 502 -9.23 3.21 -46.19
C VAL A 502 -9.87 3.17 -47.58
N SER A 503 -11.03 3.80 -47.70
CA SER A 503 -11.76 3.95 -48.98
C SER A 503 -11.93 5.42 -49.31
N ILE A 504 -11.99 5.75 -50.61
CA ILE A 504 -12.21 7.12 -51.08
C ILE A 504 -13.68 7.27 -51.45
N LEU A 505 -14.39 8.13 -50.72
CA LEU A 505 -15.75 8.52 -51.07
C LEU A 505 -15.69 9.74 -51.99
N TYR A 506 -16.21 9.60 -53.21
CA TYR A 506 -16.38 10.71 -54.15
C TYR A 506 -17.84 10.88 -54.51
N ARG A 507 -18.27 12.12 -54.74
CA ARG A 507 -19.64 12.40 -55.18
C ARG A 507 -19.86 11.67 -56.51
N LYS A 508 -20.95 10.90 -56.60
CA LYS A 508 -21.35 10.27 -57.86
C LYS A 508 -21.38 11.35 -58.96
N PRO A 509 -20.59 11.21 -60.05
CA PRO A 509 -20.61 12.19 -61.11
C PRO A 509 -22.02 12.24 -61.70
N ASN A 510 -22.53 13.45 -61.91
CA ASN A 510 -23.81 13.62 -62.58
C ASN A 510 -23.63 13.06 -64.01
N GLY A 511 -24.41 12.04 -64.37
CA GLY A 511 -24.36 11.48 -65.71
C GLY A 511 -24.71 12.56 -66.75
N THR A 512 -23.83 12.77 -67.73
CA THR A 512 -24.16 13.60 -68.88
C THR A 512 -25.17 12.84 -69.75
N ASN A 513 -26.45 13.21 -69.66
CA ASN A 513 -27.46 12.67 -70.58
C ASN A 513 -27.09 13.10 -72.01
N PRO A 514 -27.03 12.17 -72.99
CA PRO A 514 -26.78 12.56 -74.37
C PRO A 514 -27.90 13.49 -74.84
N SER A 515 -27.54 14.74 -75.16
CA SER A 515 -28.46 15.67 -75.82
C SER A 515 -28.80 15.18 -77.23
N VAL A 516 -29.88 15.68 -77.82
CA VAL A 516 -30.31 15.35 -79.20
C VAL A 516 -29.19 15.60 -80.23
N PHE A 517 -28.29 16.55 -79.96
CA PHE A 517 -27.15 16.87 -80.81
C PHE A 517 -25.89 16.04 -80.52
N SER A 518 -25.95 15.06 -79.61
CA SER A 518 -24.79 14.21 -79.28
C SER A 518 -24.29 13.38 -80.46
N PHE A 519 -25.14 13.14 -81.46
CA PHE A 519 -24.74 12.53 -82.73
C PHE A 519 -23.79 13.40 -83.56
N LEU A 520 -23.83 14.73 -83.40
CA LEU A 520 -22.95 15.65 -84.13
C LEU A 520 -21.57 15.79 -83.48
N ASN A 521 -21.42 15.41 -82.21
CA ASN A 521 -20.17 15.51 -81.44
C ASN A 521 -18.93 14.80 -82.03
N PRO A 522 -19.03 13.68 -82.79
CA PRO A 522 -17.85 13.02 -83.35
C PRO A 522 -17.07 13.86 -84.37
N LEU A 523 -17.71 14.89 -84.96
CA LEU A 523 -17.09 15.78 -85.92
C LEU A 523 -17.19 17.23 -85.42
N SER A 524 -16.20 18.06 -85.74
CA SER A 524 -16.30 19.48 -85.40
C SER A 524 -17.44 20.14 -86.19
N PRO A 525 -18.08 21.20 -85.64
CA PRO A 525 -19.09 21.97 -86.36
C PRO A 525 -18.62 22.46 -87.74
N ASP A 526 -17.32 22.78 -87.86
CA ASP A 526 -16.71 23.23 -89.11
C ASP A 526 -16.74 22.16 -90.19
N ILE A 527 -16.49 20.89 -89.84
CA ILE A 527 -16.54 19.77 -90.81
C ILE A 527 -17.97 19.56 -91.30
N TRP A 528 -18.97 19.66 -90.42
CA TRP A 528 -20.38 19.59 -90.84
C TRP A 528 -20.75 20.72 -91.82
N MET A 529 -20.24 21.94 -91.59
CA MET A 529 -20.42 23.06 -92.52
C MET A 529 -19.69 22.82 -93.85
N TYR A 530 -18.49 22.24 -93.85
CA TYR A 530 -17.78 21.88 -95.09
C TYR A 530 -18.48 20.77 -95.88
N ILE A 531 -19.09 19.77 -95.22
CA ILE A 531 -19.90 18.74 -95.89
C ILE A 531 -21.10 19.38 -96.58
N LEU A 532 -21.79 20.32 -95.92
CA LEU A 532 -22.92 21.06 -96.50
C LEU A 532 -22.47 21.90 -97.71
N LEU A 533 -21.37 22.64 -97.59
CA LEU A 533 -20.80 23.45 -98.68
C LEU A 533 -20.32 22.59 -99.85
N ALA A 534 -19.69 21.45 -99.58
CA ALA A 534 -19.27 20.50 -100.60
C ALA A 534 -20.47 19.90 -101.33
N TYR A 535 -21.55 19.54 -100.62
CA TYR A 535 -22.79 19.06 -101.21
C TYR A 535 -23.42 20.09 -102.15
N LEU A 536 -23.49 21.36 -101.72
CA LEU A 536 -23.98 22.47 -102.56
C LEU A 536 -23.07 22.71 -103.77
N GLY A 537 -21.75 22.66 -103.59
CA GLY A 537 -20.76 22.82 -104.65
C GLY A 537 -20.88 21.73 -105.72
N VAL A 538 -20.93 20.46 -105.31
CA VAL A 538 -21.13 19.32 -106.22
C VAL A 538 -22.46 19.41 -106.95
N SER A 539 -23.54 19.78 -106.25
CA SER A 539 -24.87 19.96 -106.86
C SER A 539 -24.86 21.07 -107.92
N CYS A 540 -24.16 22.17 -107.66
CA CYS A 540 -24.02 23.28 -108.61
C CYS A 540 -23.21 22.87 -109.85
N VAL A 541 -22.10 22.12 -109.67
CA VAL A 541 -21.31 21.57 -110.78
C VAL A 541 -22.12 20.60 -111.62
N LEU A 542 -22.87 19.68 -111.00
CA LEU A 542 -23.77 18.77 -111.71
C LEU A 542 -24.85 19.52 -112.48
N PHE A 543 -25.41 20.59 -111.92
CA PHE A 543 -26.39 21.44 -112.61
C PHE A 543 -25.79 22.16 -113.84
N VAL A 544 -24.54 22.61 -113.77
CA VAL A 544 -23.82 23.22 -114.90
C VAL A 544 -23.49 22.18 -115.97
N ILE A 545 -23.16 20.95 -115.60
CA ILE A 545 -22.87 19.86 -116.57
C ILE A 545 -24.14 19.37 -117.28
N ALA A 546 -25.29 19.40 -116.60
CA ALA A 546 -26.58 18.95 -117.15
C ALA A 546 -27.23 19.97 -118.12
N ARG A 547 -26.62 21.14 -118.31
CA ARG A 547 -27.11 22.24 -119.15
C ARG A 547 -26.12 22.52 -120.27
#